data_AF-A0A2E7J599-F1
#
_entry.id   AF-A0A2E7J599-F1
#
_cell.length_a   1.000
_cell.length_b   1.000
_cell.length_c   1.000
_cell.angle_alpha   90.00
_cell.angle_beta   90.00
_cell.angle_gamma   90.00
#
_symmetry.space_group_name_H-M   'P 1'
#
loop_
_entity.id
_entity.type
_entity.pdbx_description
1 polymer ?
#
loop_
_entity_poly.entity_id
_entity_poly.type
_entity_poly.pdbx_seq_one_letter_code
_entity_poly.pdbx_strand_id
1 'polypeptide(L)'
;MSESTHAPDGEPEPPAFYDPRKESESSFWRLKKAADASRDNRLKRVMAQEEESLLATLGRVTYISACILFDGLILTEIPVRMGKTAFSWIIFLILLWAAIRIQRRLYDNWFSVDISQIDFDRH
;
A
#
# COMPACT_ATOMS: atom_id res chain seq x y z
N MET A 1 21.25 46.36 -70.61
CA MET A 1 19.87 46.81 -70.32
C MET A 1 18.92 45.94 -71.13
N SER A 2 18.28 44.97 -70.49
CA SER A 2 16.95 44.44 -70.81
C SER A 2 16.55 43.46 -69.70
N GLU A 3 15.30 43.59 -69.33
CA GLU A 3 14.58 43.11 -68.16
C GLU A 3 13.78 41.83 -68.50
N SER A 4 13.14 41.26 -67.47
CA SER A 4 12.01 40.30 -67.50
C SER A 4 12.43 38.82 -67.59
N THR A 5 11.85 37.85 -66.86
CA THR A 5 10.81 37.83 -65.82
C THR A 5 10.92 36.47 -65.13
N HIS A 6 10.83 36.44 -63.80
CA HIS A 6 10.75 35.22 -63.00
C HIS A 6 9.31 34.68 -63.07
N ALA A 7 9.11 33.47 -63.59
CA ALA A 7 7.82 32.76 -63.50
C ALA A 7 7.78 31.90 -62.21
N PRO A 8 6.66 31.85 -61.47
CA PRO A 8 6.43 30.86 -60.43
C PRO A 8 5.20 29.99 -60.79
N ASP A 9 5.43 28.73 -61.15
CA ASP A 9 4.42 27.68 -61.25
C ASP A 9 4.94 26.51 -60.38
N GLY A 10 4.26 25.90 -59.42
CA GLY A 10 2.85 25.88 -59.04
C GLY A 10 2.52 24.45 -58.64
N GLU A 11 2.56 24.13 -57.34
CA GLU A 11 1.82 23.02 -56.72
C GLU A 11 1.54 23.43 -55.26
N PRO A 12 0.35 23.95 -54.93
CA PRO A 12 -0.07 24.01 -53.54
C PRO A 12 -0.43 22.59 -53.10
N GLU A 13 0.29 22.03 -52.12
CA GLU A 13 -0.21 20.83 -51.43
C GLU A 13 -1.67 21.08 -51.03
N PRO A 14 -2.60 20.16 -51.35
CA PRO A 14 -4.00 20.35 -51.01
C PRO A 14 -4.07 20.58 -49.49
N PRO A 15 -4.79 21.62 -49.01
CA PRO A 15 -4.89 21.88 -47.58
C PRO A 15 -5.39 20.60 -46.93
N ALA A 16 -4.65 20.10 -45.93
CA ALA A 16 -4.99 18.89 -45.20
C ALA A 16 -6.47 18.96 -44.81
N PHE A 17 -7.30 18.22 -45.56
CA PHE A 17 -8.74 18.42 -45.53
C PHE A 17 -9.21 18.07 -44.12
N TYR A 18 -9.85 19.02 -43.43
CA TYR A 18 -10.44 18.80 -42.12
C TYR A 18 -11.57 17.78 -42.30
N ASP A 19 -11.31 16.52 -41.95
CA ASP A 19 -12.31 15.46 -41.96
C ASP A 19 -12.96 15.41 -40.56
N PRO A 20 -14.17 15.97 -40.39
CA PRO A 20 -14.83 16.06 -39.08
C PRO A 20 -15.13 14.68 -38.48
N ARG A 21 -15.17 13.62 -39.29
CA ARG A 21 -15.37 12.25 -38.80
C ARG A 21 -14.09 11.72 -38.15
N LYS A 22 -12.94 11.94 -38.78
CA LYS A 22 -11.64 11.55 -38.22
C LYS A 22 -11.28 12.34 -36.96
N GLU A 23 -11.62 13.63 -36.91
CA GLU A 23 -11.38 14.48 -35.74
C GLU A 23 -12.30 14.12 -34.55
N SER A 24 -13.55 13.75 -34.83
CA SER A 24 -14.48 13.31 -33.78
C SER A 24 -14.13 11.92 -33.24
N GLU A 25 -13.69 11.00 -34.10
CA GLU A 25 -13.16 9.69 -33.69
C GLU A 25 -11.87 9.83 -32.87
N SER A 26 -10.93 10.68 -33.30
CA SER A 26 -9.68 10.92 -32.57
C SER A 26 -9.95 11.54 -31.18
N SER A 27 -10.89 12.49 -31.11
CA SER A 27 -11.33 13.10 -29.86
C SER A 27 -12.05 12.09 -28.95
N PHE A 28 -12.86 11.20 -29.51
CA PHE A 28 -13.53 10.14 -28.78
C PHE A 28 -12.53 9.16 -28.16
N TRP A 29 -11.50 8.75 -28.90
CA TRP A 29 -10.45 7.87 -28.37
C TRP A 29 -9.61 8.54 -27.28
N ARG A 30 -9.35 9.85 -27.38
CA ARG A 30 -8.69 10.61 -26.31
C ARG A 30 -9.54 10.64 -25.04
N LEU A 31 -10.83 10.90 -25.19
CA LEU A 31 -11.75 10.98 -24.07
C LEU A 31 -11.95 9.60 -23.41
N LYS A 32 -12.04 8.54 -24.22
CA LYS A 32 -12.09 7.15 -23.75
C LYS A 32 -10.82 6.77 -22.99
N LYS A 33 -9.63 7.08 -23.53
CA LYS A 33 -8.35 6.79 -22.86
C LYS A 33 -8.22 7.52 -21.51
N ALA A 34 -8.68 8.78 -21.45
CA ALA A 34 -8.71 9.54 -20.21
C ALA A 34 -9.71 8.95 -19.19
N ALA A 35 -10.88 8.50 -19.65
CA ALA A 35 -11.88 7.85 -18.82
C ALA A 35 -11.39 6.49 -18.29
N ASP A 36 -10.78 5.67 -19.14
CA ASP A 36 -10.21 4.37 -18.76
C ASP A 36 -9.06 4.56 -17.75
N ALA A 37 -8.17 5.54 -17.97
CA ALA A 37 -7.12 5.88 -17.01
C ALA A 37 -7.69 6.33 -15.64
N SER A 38 -8.79 7.10 -15.64
CA SER A 38 -9.48 7.50 -14.41
C SER A 38 -10.11 6.32 -13.68
N ARG A 39 -10.70 5.36 -14.41
CA ARG A 39 -11.29 4.14 -13.83
C ARG A 39 -10.24 3.25 -13.21
N ASP A 40 -9.13 3.02 -13.91
CA ASP A 40 -8.00 2.24 -13.41
C ASP A 40 -7.38 2.89 -12.17
N ASN A 41 -7.20 4.21 -12.17
CA ASN A 41 -6.62 4.90 -11.03
C ASN A 41 -7.54 4.83 -9.79
N ARG A 42 -8.87 4.85 -9.99
CA ARG A 42 -9.83 4.65 -8.89
C ARG A 42 -9.79 3.23 -8.35
N LEU A 43 -9.72 2.21 -9.21
CA LEU A 43 -9.62 0.81 -8.79
C LEU A 43 -8.33 0.56 -8.03
N LYS A 44 -7.19 1.04 -8.55
CA LYS A 44 -5.88 0.95 -7.88
C LYS A 44 -5.90 1.62 -6.51
N ARG A 45 -6.52 2.80 -6.39
CA ARG A 45 -6.64 3.50 -5.10
C ARG A 45 -7.50 2.73 -4.09
N VAL A 46 -8.59 2.10 -4.53
CA VAL A 46 -9.46 1.31 -3.64
C VAL A 46 -8.75 0.04 -3.19
N MET A 47 -8.08 -0.68 -4.09
CA MET A 47 -7.32 -1.88 -3.73
C MET A 47 -6.13 -1.58 -2.82
N ALA A 48 -5.41 -0.47 -3.05
CA ALA A 48 -4.35 -0.02 -2.15
C ALA A 48 -4.86 0.32 -0.73
N GLN A 49 -6.11 0.76 -0.61
CA GLN A 49 -6.75 1.07 0.68
C GLN A 49 -7.27 -0.19 1.40
N GLU A 50 -7.54 -1.28 0.67
CA GLU A 50 -7.84 -2.61 1.23
C GLU A 50 -6.57 -3.41 1.57
N GLU A 51 -5.47 -3.17 0.85
CA GLU A 51 -4.16 -3.79 1.10
C GLU A 51 -3.40 -3.19 2.29
N GLU A 52 -3.75 -1.98 2.78
CA GLU A 52 -3.41 -1.55 4.14
C GLU A 52 -4.20 -2.42 5.13
N SER A 53 -3.65 -3.61 5.34
CA SER A 53 -4.27 -4.77 5.94
C SER A 53 -4.91 -4.45 7.28
N LEU A 54 -6.23 -4.21 7.27
CA LEU A 54 -7.08 -4.22 8.46
C LEU A 54 -6.86 -5.50 9.27
N LEU A 55 -6.55 -6.62 8.60
CA LEU A 55 -6.17 -7.89 9.21
C LEU A 55 -4.85 -7.81 9.98
N ALA A 56 -3.84 -7.11 9.48
CA ALA A 56 -2.60 -6.89 10.21
C ALA A 56 -2.84 -5.98 11.43
N THR A 57 -3.63 -4.93 11.27
CA THR A 57 -3.96 -4.00 12.37
C THR A 57 -4.78 -4.69 13.46
N LEU A 58 -5.83 -5.42 13.08
CA LEU A 58 -6.64 -6.23 14.01
C LEU A 58 -5.84 -7.39 14.61
N GLY A 59 -4.96 -8.01 13.83
CA GLY A 59 -4.08 -9.07 14.27
C GLY A 59 -3.12 -8.59 15.37
N ARG A 60 -2.51 -7.41 15.20
CA ARG A 60 -1.62 -6.80 16.20
C ARG A 60 -2.35 -6.49 17.50
N VAL A 61 -3.54 -5.87 17.42
CA VAL A 61 -4.36 -5.55 18.60
C VAL A 61 -4.80 -6.81 19.33
N THR A 62 -5.24 -7.83 18.59
CA THR A 62 -5.67 -9.12 19.16
C THR A 62 -4.50 -9.85 19.82
N TYR A 63 -3.32 -9.84 19.19
CA TYR A 63 -2.11 -10.45 19.72
C TYR A 63 -1.67 -9.78 21.04
N ILE A 64 -1.58 -8.45 21.06
CA ILE A 64 -1.22 -7.71 22.28
C ILE A 64 -2.25 -7.96 23.39
N SER A 65 -3.55 -7.99 23.06
CA SER A 65 -4.60 -8.30 24.01
C SER A 65 -4.43 -9.70 24.61
N ALA A 66 -4.17 -10.72 23.78
CA ALA A 66 -3.90 -12.08 24.24
C ALA A 66 -2.64 -12.16 25.12
N CYS A 67 -1.56 -11.45 24.77
CA CYS A 67 -0.35 -11.38 25.59
C CYS A 67 -0.61 -10.77 26.97
N ILE A 68 -1.36 -9.67 27.04
CA ILE A 68 -1.72 -9.03 28.32
C ILE A 68 -2.60 -9.96 29.16
N LEU A 69 -3.56 -10.66 28.54
CA LEU A 69 -4.39 -11.63 29.26
C LEU A 69 -3.55 -12.81 29.76
N PHE A 70 -2.64 -13.34 28.96
CA PHE A 70 -1.77 -14.44 29.36
C PHE A 70 -0.81 -14.02 30.49
N ASP A 71 -0.09 -12.91 30.33
CA ASP A 71 0.84 -12.41 31.35
C ASP A 71 0.11 -11.96 32.62
N GLY A 72 -1.06 -11.33 32.47
CA GLY A 72 -1.87 -10.86 33.58
C GLY A 72 -2.58 -11.98 34.34
N LEU A 73 -3.05 -13.03 33.66
CA LEU A 73 -3.83 -14.11 34.27
C LEU A 73 -2.94 -15.28 34.71
N ILE A 74 -2.09 -15.79 33.81
CA ILE A 74 -1.29 -17.00 34.06
C ILE A 74 -0.06 -16.67 34.90
N LEU A 75 0.60 -15.54 34.61
CA LEU A 75 1.83 -15.21 35.31
C LEU A 75 1.59 -14.72 36.74
N THR A 76 0.47 -14.02 36.98
CA THR A 76 0.12 -13.56 38.34
C THR A 76 -0.42 -14.68 39.23
N GLU A 77 -0.87 -15.79 38.65
CA GLU A 77 -1.29 -16.97 39.40
C GLU A 77 -0.12 -17.65 40.12
N ILE A 78 1.09 -17.56 39.58
CA ILE A 78 2.31 -18.10 40.17
C ILE A 78 2.59 -17.48 41.57
N PRO A 79 2.71 -16.14 41.72
CA PRO A 79 2.91 -15.54 43.04
C PRO A 79 1.71 -15.64 43.98
N VAL A 80 0.51 -15.78 43.44
CA VAL A 80 -0.69 -15.99 44.25
C VAL A 80 -0.70 -17.40 44.86
N ARG A 81 -0.34 -18.44 44.10
CA ARG A 81 -0.28 -19.83 44.61
C ARG A 81 0.94 -20.10 45.50
N MET A 82 2.06 -19.39 45.29
CA MET A 82 3.31 -19.60 46.02
C MET A 82 3.46 -18.76 47.31
N GLY A 83 2.36 -18.15 47.78
CA GLY A 83 2.31 -17.50 49.10
C GLY A 83 2.96 -16.12 49.17
N LYS A 84 3.11 -15.40 48.05
CA LYS A 84 3.63 -14.01 47.99
C LYS A 84 5.03 -13.81 48.62
N THR A 85 5.86 -14.83 48.67
CA THR A 85 7.23 -14.74 49.21
C THR A 85 8.15 -13.91 48.29
N ALA A 86 9.21 -13.29 48.83
CA ALA A 86 10.16 -12.49 48.05
C ALA A 86 10.79 -13.28 46.88
N PHE A 87 11.05 -14.57 47.08
CA PHE A 87 11.48 -15.49 46.02
C PHE A 87 10.47 -15.60 44.89
N SER A 88 9.18 -15.64 45.20
CA SER A 88 8.13 -15.70 44.20
C SER A 88 8.04 -14.44 43.35
N TRP A 89 8.34 -13.27 43.92
CA TRP A 89 8.41 -12.01 43.17
C TRP A 89 9.62 -11.99 42.24
N ILE A 90 10.77 -12.49 42.68
CA ILE A 90 11.98 -12.61 41.83
C ILE A 90 11.70 -13.54 40.65
N ILE A 91 11.14 -14.72 40.91
CA ILE A 91 10.78 -15.70 39.87
C ILE A 91 9.76 -15.10 38.89
N PHE A 92 8.74 -14.40 39.42
CA PHE A 92 7.75 -13.70 38.61
C PHE A 92 8.39 -12.66 37.69
N LEU A 93 9.30 -11.81 38.19
CA LEU A 93 9.97 -10.81 37.37
C LEU A 93 10.85 -11.42 36.27
N ILE A 94 11.54 -12.52 36.57
CA ILE A 94 12.36 -13.25 35.58
C ILE A 94 11.47 -13.84 34.49
N LEU A 95 10.37 -14.50 34.87
CA LEU A 95 9.40 -15.06 33.94
C LEU A 95 8.74 -13.98 33.09
N LEU A 96 8.38 -12.85 33.69
CA LEU A 96 7.76 -11.73 32.99
C LEU A 96 8.72 -11.15 31.95
N TRP A 97 9.97 -10.94 32.34
CA TRP A 97 10.99 -10.46 31.42
C TRP A 97 11.22 -11.43 30.26
N ALA A 98 11.28 -12.73 30.54
CA ALA A 98 11.40 -13.77 29.51
C ALA A 98 10.18 -13.81 28.58
N ALA A 99 8.97 -13.75 29.14
CA ALA A 99 7.72 -13.71 28.39
C ALA A 99 7.67 -12.50 27.46
N ILE A 100 7.94 -11.29 27.96
CA ILE A 100 8.00 -10.07 27.14
C ILE A 100 9.03 -10.19 26.02
N ARG A 101 10.21 -10.74 26.30
CA ARG A 101 11.25 -10.93 25.28
C ARG A 101 10.83 -11.91 24.19
N ILE A 102 10.19 -13.02 24.57
CA ILE A 102 9.66 -14.02 23.65
C ILE A 102 8.49 -13.45 22.85
N GLN A 103 7.54 -12.78 23.50
CA GLN A 103 6.39 -12.13 22.87
C GLN A 103 6.82 -11.07 21.86
N ARG A 104 7.84 -10.26 22.17
CA ARG A 104 8.43 -9.31 21.22
C ARG A 104 9.04 -10.03 20.02
N ARG A 105 9.83 -11.07 20.25
CA ARG A 105 10.45 -11.83 19.16
C ARG A 105 9.42 -12.54 18.27
N LEU A 106 8.37 -13.10 18.88
CA LEU A 106 7.25 -13.70 18.17
C LEU A 106 6.45 -12.65 17.41
N TYR A 107 6.16 -11.51 18.02
CA TYR A 107 5.50 -10.38 17.37
C TYR A 107 6.29 -9.92 16.15
N ASP A 108 7.59 -9.68 16.33
CA ASP A 108 8.48 -9.29 15.24
C ASP A 108 8.51 -10.37 14.16
N ASN A 109 8.54 -11.66 14.49
CA ASN A 109 8.57 -12.74 13.50
C ASN A 109 7.22 -13.00 12.79
N TRP A 110 6.08 -12.80 13.46
CA TRP A 110 4.75 -13.04 12.90
C TRP A 110 4.23 -11.84 12.12
N PHE A 111 4.63 -10.63 12.52
CA PHE A 111 4.26 -9.39 11.87
C PHE A 111 5.41 -8.76 11.05
N SER A 112 6.55 -9.45 10.86
CA SER A 112 7.68 -8.99 10.01
C SER A 112 7.41 -9.02 8.51
N VAL A 113 6.21 -9.42 8.08
CA VAL A 113 5.82 -9.60 6.68
C VAL A 113 4.35 -9.13 6.61
N ASP A 114 3.89 -8.16 5.82
CA ASP A 114 4.35 -7.56 4.57
C ASP A 114 4.16 -6.02 4.59
N ILE A 115 5.25 -5.25 4.71
CA ILE A 115 5.32 -3.89 4.14
C ILE A 115 6.05 -3.93 2.79
N SER A 116 6.78 -5.04 2.52
CA SER A 116 7.52 -5.29 1.28
C SER A 116 6.67 -5.65 0.06
N GLN A 117 5.37 -5.98 0.23
CA GLN A 117 4.48 -6.21 -0.91
C GLN A 117 3.98 -4.93 -1.57
N ILE A 118 4.22 -3.75 -1.00
CA ILE A 118 4.01 -2.51 -1.75
C ILE A 118 5.25 -2.25 -2.60
N ASP A 119 5.28 -2.92 -3.75
CA ASP A 119 6.12 -2.55 -4.88
C ASP A 119 5.63 -1.21 -5.43
N PHE A 120 6.16 -0.12 -4.87
CA PHE A 120 5.93 1.25 -5.36
C PHE A 120 6.73 1.56 -6.64
N ASP A 121 7.53 0.62 -7.16
CA ASP A 121 8.36 0.80 -8.36
C ASP A 121 7.86 -0.05 -9.53
N ARG A 122 6.67 0.31 -10.05
CA ARG A 122 6.26 -0.12 -11.40
C ARG A 122 5.76 1.03 -12.27
N HIS A 123 6.76 1.71 -12.83
CA HIS A 123 6.78 2.69 -13.94
C HIS A 123 6.24 4.09 -13.69
#